data_AF-A0A952N093-F1
#
_entry.id   AF-A0A952N093-F1
#
_cell.length_a   1.000
_cell.length_b   1.000
_cell.length_c   1.000
_cell.angle_alpha   90.00
_cell.angle_beta   90.00
_cell.angle_gamma   90.00
#
_symmetry.space_group_name_H-M   'P 1'
#
loop_
_entity.id
_entity.type
_entity.pdbx_description
1 polymer ?
#
loop_
_entity_poly.entity_id
_entity_poly.type
_entity_poly.pdbx_seq_one_letter_code
_entity_poly.pdbx_strand_id
1 'polypeptide(L)' 'MKYSGLAIQLLVTIGVFAWLGYKIDDWLELRYPVFLIVFVFAAFAGMMYQLYKSIDKS' A
#
# COMPACT_ATOMS: atom_id res chain seq x y z
N MET A 1 13.46 26.44 3.33
CA MET A 1 13.85 25.24 4.10
C MET A 1 12.75 24.17 4.21
N LYS A 2 11.44 24.50 4.11
CA LYS A 2 10.33 23.53 4.17
C LYS A 2 10.25 22.50 3.01
N TYR A 3 10.80 22.80 1.83
CA TYR A 3 10.76 21.89 0.68
C TYR A 3 11.72 20.69 0.79
N SER A 4 12.90 20.88 1.40
CA SER A 4 13.84 19.77 1.64
C SER A 4 13.26 18.71 2.57
N GLY A 5 12.51 19.11 3.61
CA GLY A 5 11.90 18.17 4.54
C GLY A 5 10.83 17.28 3.87
N LEU A 6 10.00 17.85 3.01
CA LEU A 6 8.98 17.11 2.26
C LEU A 6 9.59 16.17 1.21
N ALA A 7 10.64 16.61 0.49
CA ALA A 7 11.31 15.78 -0.50
C ALA A 7 12.02 14.58 0.15
N ILE A 8 12.66 14.79 1.31
CA ILE A 8 13.28 13.71 2.09
C ILE A 8 12.19 12.78 2.64
N GLN A 9 11.08 13.32 3.16
CA GLN A 9 9.96 12.51 3.65
C GLN A 9 9.37 11.63 2.53
N LEU A 10 9.22 12.16 1.31
CA LEU A 10 8.79 11.41 0.14
C LEU A 10 9.80 10.32 -0.25
N LEU A 11 11.10 10.66 -0.33
CA LEU A 11 12.16 9.69 -0.64
C LEU A 11 12.24 8.58 0.40
N VAL A 12 12.14 8.92 1.69
CA VAL A 12 12.14 7.96 2.80
C VAL A 12 10.89 7.08 2.72
N THR A 13 9.71 7.65 2.48
CA THR A 13 8.47 6.89 2.36
C THR A 13 8.54 5.92 1.18
N ILE A 14 8.97 6.39 0.01
CA ILE A 14 9.13 5.56 -1.19
C ILE A 14 10.16 4.45 -0.95
N GLY A 15 11.30 4.78 -0.34
CA GLY A 15 12.34 3.80 -0.01
C GLY A 15 11.87 2.74 0.97
N VAL A 16 11.10 3.13 2.00
CA VAL A 16 10.53 2.20 3.00
C VAL A 16 9.48 1.30 2.37
N PHE A 17 8.58 1.83 1.54
CA PHE A 17 7.56 1.04 0.85
C PHE A 17 8.15 0.13 -0.21
N ALA A 18 9.13 0.59 -0.98
CA ALA A 18 9.85 -0.22 -1.96
C ALA A 18 10.64 -1.34 -1.28
N TRP A 19 11.31 -1.06 -0.16
CA TRP A 19 12.05 -2.07 0.59
C TRP A 19 11.12 -3.08 1.27
N LEU A 20 9.99 -2.63 1.83
CA LEU A 20 8.97 -3.55 2.37
C LEU A 20 8.37 -4.43 1.29
N GLY A 21 7.97 -3.86 0.15
CA GLY A 21 7.41 -4.62 -0.98
C GLY A 21 8.43 -5.61 -1.55
N TYR A 22 9.66 -5.17 -1.78
CA TYR A 22 10.74 -6.03 -2.26
C TYR A 22 11.07 -7.13 -1.27
N LYS A 23 11.22 -6.81 0.02
CA LYS A 23 11.53 -7.81 1.04
C LYS A 23 10.39 -8.81 1.22
N ILE A 24 9.14 -8.38 1.08
CA ILE A 24 7.98 -9.27 1.15
C ILE A 24 7.91 -10.19 -0.07
N ASP A 25 8.17 -9.69 -1.28
CA ASP A 25 8.25 -10.50 -2.50
C ASP A 25 9.45 -11.47 -2.46
N ASP A 26 10.59 -11.04 -1.92
CA ASP A 26 11.84 -11.81 -1.82
C ASP A 26 11.76 -12.89 -0.73
N TRP A 27 11.14 -12.59 0.43
CA TRP A 27 10.89 -13.59 1.48
C TRP A 27 9.93 -14.70 1.05
N LEU A 28 9.14 -14.45 0.00
CA LEU A 28 8.16 -15.41 -0.52
C LEU A 28 8.69 -16.22 -1.71
N GLU A 29 9.81 -15.84 -2.34
CA GLU A 29 10.37 -16.49 -3.55
C GLU A 29 9.32 -16.77 -4.67
N LEU A 30 8.22 -16.02 -4.70
CA LEU A 30 7.09 -16.32 -5.57
C LEU A 30 7.25 -15.64 -6.92
N ARG A 31 7.46 -16.46 -7.97
CA ARG A 31 7.40 -16.08 -9.39
C ARG A 31 6.04 -15.51 -9.85
N TYR A 32 5.05 -15.48 -8.96
CA TYR A 32 3.69 -14.95 -9.17
C TYR A 32 3.37 -13.88 -8.11
N PRO A 33 2.84 -12.70 -8.50
CA PRO A 33 2.71 -11.53 -7.63
C PRO A 33 1.50 -11.63 -6.68
N VAL A 34 1.57 -12.53 -5.69
CA VAL A 34 0.47 -12.82 -4.76
C VAL A 34 0.21 -11.66 -3.80
N PHE A 35 1.23 -10.90 -3.41
CA PHE A 35 1.03 -9.72 -2.56
C PHE A 35 0.31 -8.59 -3.29
N LEU A 36 0.54 -8.45 -4.59
CA LEU A 36 -0.21 -7.54 -5.46
C LEU A 36 -1.69 -7.95 -5.48
N ILE A 37 -1.98 -9.25 -5.59
CA ILE A 37 -3.35 -9.78 -5.48
C ILE A 37 -3.95 -9.50 -4.10
N VAL A 38 -3.24 -9.76 -3.01
CA VAL A 38 -3.72 -9.50 -1.64
C VAL A 38 -3.96 -8.02 -1.39
N PHE A 39 -3.08 -7.15 -1.90
CA PHE A 39 -3.23 -5.70 -1.77
C PHE A 39 -4.41 -5.19 -2.58
N VAL A 40 -4.60 -5.68 -3.81
CA VAL A 40 -5.80 -5.43 -4.62
C VAL A 40 -7.06 -5.94 -3.91
N PHE A 41 -7.01 -7.14 -3.32
CA PHE A 41 -8.13 -7.71 -2.58
C PHE A 41 -8.46 -6.93 -1.31
N ALA A 42 -7.45 -6.46 -0.59
CA ALA A 42 -7.59 -5.62 0.60
C ALA A 42 -8.12 -4.23 0.25
N ALA A 43 -7.65 -3.62 -0.84
CA ALA A 43 -8.17 -2.36 -1.36
C ALA A 43 -9.64 -2.52 -1.77
N PHE A 44 -9.98 -3.62 -2.44
CA PHE A 44 -11.35 -3.93 -2.83
C PHE A 44 -12.28 -4.12 -1.61
N ALA A 45 -11.85 -4.90 -0.63
CA ALA A 45 -12.58 -5.10 0.63
C ALA A 45 -12.74 -3.78 1.42
N GLY A 46 -11.69 -2.96 1.49
CA GLY A 46 -11.71 -1.65 2.13
C GLY A 46 -12.68 -0.69 1.44
N MET A 47 -12.70 -0.67 0.10
CA MET A 47 -13.65 0.13 -0.67
C MET A 47 -15.09 -0.33 -0.45
N MET A 48 -15.34 -1.64 -0.44
CA MET A 48 -16.65 -2.20 -0.11
C MET A 48 -17.12 -1.80 1.29
N TYR A 49 -16.23 -1.88 2.27
CA TYR A 49 -16.54 -1.48 3.65
C TYR A 49 -16.84 0.01 3.76
N GLN A 50 -16.06 0.85 3.05
CA GLN A 50 -16.28 2.29 3.00
C GLN A 50 -17.60 2.62 2.32
N LEU A 51 -17.94 1.92 1.23
CA LEU A 51 -19.21 2.05 0.52
C LEU A 51 -20.39 1.67 1.43
N TYR A 52 -20.31 0.54 2.11
CA TYR A 52 -21.34 0.08 3.05
C TYR A 52 -21.56 1.10 4.17
N LYS A 53 -20.47 1.59 4.78
CA LYS A 53 -20.51 2.65 5.80
C LYS A 53 -21.04 3.99 5.27
N SER A 54 -20.85 4.27 3.97
CA SER A 54 -21.39 5.48 3.35
C SER A 54 -22.89 5.38 3.04
N ILE A 55 -23.39 4.18 2.73
CA ILE A 55 -24.82 3.92 2.45
C ILE A 55 -25.63 3.84 3.74
N ASP A 56 -25.07 3.24 4.80
CA ASP A 56 -25.69 3.17 6.14
C ASP A 56 -25.85 4.54 6.82
N LYS A 57 -25.28 5.60 6.23
CA LYS A 57 -25.36 6.96 6.74
C LYS A 57 -26.48 7.79 6.10
N SER A 58 -27.37 7.17 5.32
CA SER A 58 -28.46 7.84 4.60
C SER A 58 -29.83 7.52 5.15
#